data_AF-A0A2G9RI83-F1
#
_entry.id   AF-A0A2G9RI83-F1
#
_cell.length_a   1.000
_cell.length_b   1.000
_cell.length_c   1.000
_cell.angle_alpha   90.00
_cell.angle_beta   90.00
_cell.angle_gamma   90.00
#
_symmetry.space_group_name_H-M   'P 1'
#
loop_
_entity.id
_entity.type
_entity.pdbx_description
1 polymer ?
#
loop_
_entity_poly.entity_id
_entity_poly.type
_entity_poly.pdbx_seq_one_letter_code
_entity_poly.pdbx_strand_id
1 'polypeptide(L)'
;PNGDLRKPSIPVNLNESFGEEINAFLIDEKELHSYDDLTKVNPVTTKTVLKCLQARYAAELFYTNAGCTVIAVNPFQPVNKLYSNEVMKQYHNAPQPQNCKPHIFTVAEQAYRNVQCQLHPVNQSIIVSGESGAGKIFKGASANERDEWDLPENAQFSWLPNSDKNLEEDCFKITKDAMTHLGIDPSKQSNVFKILSGLLHLGNVSFCDSLDESQPCEVLSNGKVFLYSTSNLLKIPTEHLLDRLCYRTIIAGKQQALKKPCKKAECDSRRDCLAKSIYARIS
;
A
#
# COMPACT_ATOMS: atom_id res chain seq x y z
N PRO A 1 24.99 42.05 -69.62
CA PRO A 1 25.37 42.07 -68.20
C PRO A 1 24.50 41.09 -67.40
N ASN A 2 24.89 39.81 -67.39
CA ASN A 2 24.29 38.76 -66.55
C ASN A 2 25.41 38.17 -65.71
N GLY A 3 25.27 38.35 -64.39
CA GLY A 3 26.27 38.03 -63.39
C GLY A 3 26.32 36.55 -63.02
N ASP A 4 27.54 36.13 -62.72
CA ASP A 4 28.02 34.81 -62.33
C ASP A 4 27.65 34.51 -60.85
N LEU A 5 26.83 33.48 -60.60
CA LEU A 5 26.46 33.05 -59.25
C LEU A 5 27.30 31.83 -58.83
N ARG A 6 28.36 32.10 -58.05
CA ARG A 6 29.11 31.10 -57.30
C ARG A 6 28.19 30.43 -56.25
N LYS A 7 28.15 29.10 -56.24
CA LYS A 7 27.56 28.32 -55.14
C LYS A 7 28.42 28.47 -53.88
N PRO A 8 27.84 28.77 -52.70
CA PRO A 8 28.60 28.77 -51.45
C PRO A 8 28.78 27.34 -50.94
N SER A 9 30.00 27.03 -50.51
CA SER A 9 30.37 25.84 -49.75
C SER A 9 29.75 25.90 -48.34
N ILE A 10 28.92 24.91 -48.01
CA ILE A 10 28.39 24.72 -46.65
C ILE A 10 29.49 24.07 -45.81
N PRO A 11 29.88 24.63 -44.64
CA PRO A 11 30.84 23.98 -43.77
C PRO A 11 30.21 22.74 -43.12
N VAL A 12 30.97 21.65 -43.20
CA VAL A 12 30.75 20.38 -42.51
C VAL A 12 30.89 20.62 -41.00
N ASN A 13 29.78 20.69 -40.23
CA ASN A 13 29.79 20.41 -38.78
C ASN A 13 28.40 20.30 -38.10
N LEU A 14 27.42 19.63 -38.72
CA LEU A 14 26.09 19.39 -38.12
C LEU A 14 25.81 17.92 -37.77
N ASN A 15 26.61 16.98 -38.28
CA ASN A 15 26.37 15.55 -38.09
C ASN A 15 27.00 14.96 -36.82
N GLU A 16 28.04 15.58 -36.25
CA GLU A 16 28.65 15.10 -34.99
C GLU A 16 27.75 15.41 -33.78
N SER A 17 27.19 16.62 -33.71
CA SER A 17 26.27 17.04 -32.63
C SER A 17 24.98 16.21 -32.60
N PHE A 18 24.44 15.83 -33.76
CA PHE A 18 23.22 15.02 -33.84
C PHE A 18 23.48 13.54 -33.50
N GLY A 19 24.69 13.05 -33.78
CA GLY A 19 25.11 11.69 -33.42
C GLY A 19 25.31 11.50 -31.91
N GLU A 20 25.83 12.52 -31.22
CA GLU A 20 25.93 12.53 -29.76
C GLU A 20 24.56 12.56 -29.07
N GLU A 21 23.59 13.32 -29.59
CA GLU A 21 22.22 13.37 -29.07
C GLU A 21 21.47 12.03 -29.23
N ILE A 22 21.68 11.33 -30.36
CA ILE A 22 21.09 10.00 -30.58
C ILE A 22 21.76 8.94 -29.70
N ASN A 23 23.08 8.99 -29.52
CA ASN A 23 23.79 8.10 -28.60
C ASN A 23 23.40 8.37 -27.14
N ALA A 24 23.11 9.62 -26.76
CA ALA A 24 22.57 9.96 -25.45
C ALA A 24 21.13 9.46 -25.24
N PHE A 25 20.37 9.24 -26.33
CA PHE A 25 19.03 8.65 -26.29
C PHE A 25 19.08 7.11 -26.19
N LEU A 26 20.14 6.49 -26.71
CA LEU A 26 20.42 5.06 -26.60
C LEU A 26 21.15 4.79 -25.27
N ILE A 27 20.41 4.84 -24.15
CA ILE A 27 20.94 4.36 -22.87
C ILE A 27 21.50 2.95 -23.09
N ASP A 28 22.78 2.73 -22.78
CA ASP A 28 23.34 1.39 -22.76
C ASP A 28 22.60 0.59 -21.67
N GLU A 29 21.68 -0.28 -22.12
CA GLU A 29 20.86 -1.08 -21.22
C GLU A 29 21.70 -1.93 -20.27
N LYS A 30 22.96 -2.22 -20.63
CA LYS A 30 23.89 -2.96 -19.77
C LYS A 30 24.37 -2.13 -18.58
N GLU A 31 24.46 -0.81 -18.68
CA GLU A 31 24.97 0.05 -17.62
C GLU A 31 23.88 0.62 -16.70
N LEU A 32 22.61 0.39 -17.02
CA LEU A 32 21.46 0.88 -16.23
C LEU A 32 21.53 0.50 -14.73
N HIS A 33 22.09 -0.65 -14.40
CA HIS A 33 22.25 -1.08 -13.00
C HIS A 33 23.22 -0.21 -12.19
N SER A 34 24.14 0.51 -12.85
CA SER A 34 25.16 1.34 -12.20
C SER A 34 24.62 2.68 -11.69
N TYR A 35 23.46 3.12 -12.17
CA TYR A 35 22.82 4.38 -11.78
C TYR A 35 22.24 4.28 -10.36
N ASP A 36 22.98 4.83 -9.40
CA ASP A 36 22.54 4.92 -8.01
C ASP A 36 21.47 5.99 -7.78
N ASP A 37 21.28 6.91 -8.73
CA ASP A 37 20.29 7.98 -8.68
C ASP A 37 19.52 8.09 -10.00
N LEU A 38 18.21 7.88 -9.94
CA LEU A 38 17.31 7.91 -11.09
C LEU A 38 17.23 9.27 -11.77
N THR A 39 17.58 10.36 -11.07
CA THR A 39 17.63 11.70 -11.67
C THR A 39 18.74 11.85 -12.71
N LYS A 40 19.71 10.91 -12.72
CA LYS A 40 20.83 10.87 -13.67
C LYS A 40 20.54 10.03 -14.91
N VAL A 41 19.40 9.34 -14.96
CA VAL A 41 18.98 8.57 -16.13
C VAL A 41 18.45 9.52 -17.19
N ASN A 42 18.98 9.47 -18.42
CA ASN A 42 18.54 10.36 -19.50
C ASN A 42 17.94 9.56 -20.67
N PRO A 43 16.70 9.80 -21.09
CA PRO A 43 15.71 10.72 -20.49
C PRO A 43 15.09 10.12 -19.21
N VAL A 44 14.70 10.99 -18.27
CA VAL A 44 13.93 10.56 -17.08
C VAL A 44 12.47 10.35 -17.50
N THR A 45 12.08 9.10 -17.71
CA THR A 45 10.70 8.69 -18.07
C THR A 45 10.28 7.49 -17.25
N THR A 46 8.98 7.24 -17.12
CA THR A 46 8.48 6.02 -16.44
C THR A 46 9.11 4.74 -17.01
N LYS A 47 9.30 4.67 -18.33
CA LYS A 47 9.89 3.49 -18.99
C LYS A 47 11.37 3.31 -18.63
N THR A 48 12.16 4.38 -18.66
CA THR A 48 13.60 4.32 -18.36
C THR A 48 13.85 4.07 -16.87
N VAL A 49 13.03 4.67 -15.99
CA VAL A 49 13.04 4.40 -14.55
C VAL A 49 12.73 2.93 -14.26
N LEU A 50 11.67 2.37 -14.84
CA LEU A 50 11.32 0.96 -14.64
C LEU A 50 12.43 0.02 -15.11
N LYS A 51 13.00 0.27 -16.29
CA LYS A 51 14.14 -0.52 -16.79
C LYS A 51 15.35 -0.42 -15.86
N CYS A 52 15.66 0.77 -15.35
CA CYS A 52 16.74 0.97 -14.40
C CYS A 52 16.53 0.17 -13.10
N LEU A 53 15.33 0.26 -12.52
CA LEU A 53 14.98 -0.49 -11.31
C LEU A 53 15.01 -2.00 -11.54
N GLN A 54 14.54 -2.48 -12.70
CA GLN A 54 14.61 -3.89 -13.09
C GLN A 54 16.07 -4.37 -13.22
N ALA A 55 16.93 -3.60 -13.89
CA ALA A 55 18.35 -3.93 -14.05
C ALA A 55 19.08 -3.95 -12.70
N ARG A 56 18.81 -2.99 -11.81
CA ARG A 56 19.35 -2.94 -10.44
C ARG A 56 18.88 -4.12 -9.61
N TYR A 57 17.60 -4.46 -9.67
CA TYR A 57 17.03 -5.61 -8.96
C TYR A 57 17.67 -6.93 -9.42
N ALA A 58 17.87 -7.10 -10.73
CA ALA A 58 18.56 -8.27 -11.29
C ALA A 58 20.03 -8.37 -10.85
N ALA A 59 20.66 -7.24 -10.52
CA ALA A 59 22.00 -7.16 -9.95
C ALA A 59 22.03 -7.19 -8.41
N GLU A 60 20.92 -7.56 -7.75
CA GLU A 60 20.76 -7.62 -6.29
C GLU A 60 20.96 -6.25 -5.57
N LEU A 61 20.68 -5.15 -6.27
CA LEU A 61 20.71 -3.78 -5.74
C LEU A 61 19.29 -3.28 -5.47
N PHE A 62 18.84 -3.41 -4.21
CA PHE A 62 17.44 -3.17 -3.82
C PHE A 62 17.10 -1.73 -3.45
N TYR A 63 18.10 -0.85 -3.35
CA TYR A 63 17.92 0.56 -3.01
C TYR A 63 18.42 1.45 -4.15
N THR A 64 17.68 2.50 -4.47
CA THR A 64 18.06 3.49 -5.50
C THR A 64 17.60 4.88 -5.07
N ASN A 65 18.42 5.91 -5.27
CA ASN A 65 18.02 7.28 -5.01
C ASN A 65 17.11 7.81 -6.12
N ALA A 66 16.22 8.71 -5.75
CA ALA A 66 15.42 9.55 -6.64
C ALA A 66 15.46 10.96 -6.07
N GLY A 67 16.55 11.68 -6.34
CA GLY A 67 16.86 12.94 -5.66
C GLY A 67 17.02 12.72 -4.16
N CYS A 68 16.19 13.38 -3.34
CA CYS A 68 16.22 13.25 -1.88
C CYS A 68 15.46 12.03 -1.33
N THR A 69 14.75 11.28 -2.18
CA THR A 69 14.01 10.08 -1.77
C THR A 69 14.82 8.83 -2.05
N VAL A 70 14.72 7.82 -1.18
CA VAL A 70 15.28 6.49 -1.43
C VAL A 70 14.13 5.54 -1.79
N ILE A 71 14.22 4.94 -2.98
CA ILE A 71 13.31 3.89 -3.44
C ILE A 71 13.86 2.54 -2.98
N ALA A 72 13.03 1.77 -2.30
CA ALA A 72 13.32 0.40 -1.89
C ALA A 72 12.45 -0.58 -2.69
N VAL A 73 13.08 -1.55 -3.35
CA VAL A 73 12.39 -2.63 -4.07
C VAL A 73 12.57 -3.92 -3.28
N ASN A 74 11.46 -4.49 -2.79
CA ASN A 74 11.51 -5.63 -1.89
C ASN A 74 12.07 -6.89 -2.59
N PRO A 75 13.18 -7.50 -2.10
CA PRO A 75 13.74 -8.74 -2.64
C PRO A 75 12.85 -9.97 -2.43
N PHE A 76 11.87 -9.91 -1.51
CA PHE A 76 11.06 -11.05 -1.04
C PHE A 76 11.87 -12.26 -0.55
N GLN A 77 13.14 -12.05 -0.23
CA GLN A 77 14.04 -13.04 0.34
C GLN A 77 15.10 -12.36 1.23
N PRO A 78 15.65 -13.07 2.23
CA PRO A 78 16.77 -12.55 3.02
C PRO A 78 17.98 -12.24 2.14
N VAL A 79 18.53 -11.03 2.28
CA VAL A 79 19.74 -10.61 1.55
C VAL A 79 20.92 -10.66 2.50
N ASN A 80 21.95 -11.42 2.15
CA ASN A 80 23.10 -11.63 3.02
C ASN A 80 23.85 -10.31 3.29
N LYS A 81 24.14 -10.02 4.56
CA LYS A 81 24.91 -8.86 5.05
C LYS A 81 24.34 -7.46 4.74
N LEU A 82 23.21 -7.32 4.04
CA LEU A 82 22.63 -6.02 3.68
C LEU A 82 22.39 -5.10 4.90
N TYR A 83 21.92 -5.68 6.00
CA TYR A 83 21.63 -4.97 7.26
C TYR A 83 22.61 -5.33 8.39
N SER A 84 23.82 -5.77 8.05
CA SER A 84 24.82 -6.15 9.06
C SER A 84 25.32 -4.94 9.87
N ASN A 85 25.80 -5.22 11.09
CA ASN A 85 26.39 -4.18 11.94
C ASN A 85 27.63 -3.55 11.30
N GLU A 86 28.39 -4.31 10.50
CA GLU A 86 29.53 -3.79 9.75
C GLU A 86 29.10 -2.74 8.73
N VAL A 87 28.05 -3.03 7.94
CA VAL A 87 27.51 -2.08 6.96
C VAL A 87 26.94 -0.86 7.68
N MET A 88 26.19 -1.03 8.76
CA MET A 88 25.66 0.11 9.54
C MET A 88 26.79 1.04 10.03
N LYS A 89 27.87 0.48 10.57
CA LYS A 89 29.05 1.24 11.01
C LYS A 89 29.76 1.95 9.85
N GLN A 90 29.78 1.37 8.65
CA GLN A 90 30.35 2.02 7.47
C GLN A 90 29.60 3.32 7.13
N TYR A 91 28.27 3.30 7.13
CA TYR A 91 27.47 4.52 6.89
C TYR A 91 27.61 5.53 8.03
N HIS A 92 27.60 5.07 9.27
CA HIS A 92 27.73 5.94 10.44
C HIS A 92 29.07 6.72 10.46
N ASN A 93 30.16 6.03 10.15
CA ASN A 93 31.50 6.61 10.16
C ASN A 93 31.85 7.37 8.88
N ALA A 94 31.01 7.33 7.84
CA ALA A 94 31.29 8.00 6.57
C ALA A 94 31.25 9.53 6.74
N PRO A 95 32.28 10.29 6.33
CA PRO A 95 32.25 11.74 6.46
C PRO A 95 31.12 12.38 5.64
N GLN A 96 30.79 11.80 4.48
CA GLN A 96 29.71 12.23 3.59
C GLN A 96 28.82 11.03 3.22
N PRO A 97 27.79 10.70 4.03
CA PRO A 97 26.90 9.55 3.81
C PRO A 97 26.18 9.59 2.46
N GLN A 98 25.95 10.79 1.91
CA GLN A 98 25.34 10.99 0.60
C GLN A 98 26.19 10.45 -0.58
N ASN A 99 27.50 10.25 -0.37
CA ASN A 99 28.39 9.67 -1.38
C ASN A 99 28.46 8.14 -1.27
N CYS A 100 27.89 7.55 -0.21
CA CYS A 100 27.77 6.11 -0.10
C CYS A 100 26.71 5.60 -1.09
N LYS A 101 26.71 4.28 -1.31
CA LYS A 101 25.67 3.63 -2.12
C LYS A 101 24.28 3.91 -1.53
N PRO A 102 23.22 3.94 -2.36
CA PRO A 102 21.86 4.11 -1.86
C PRO A 102 21.53 3.03 -0.83
N HIS A 103 21.10 3.45 0.35
CA HIS A 103 20.70 2.54 1.41
C HIS A 103 19.81 3.26 2.43
N ILE A 104 18.99 2.51 3.16
CA ILE A 104 18.17 3.07 4.24
C ILE A 104 19.00 3.71 5.36
N PHE A 105 20.22 3.21 5.57
CA PHE A 105 21.17 3.79 6.55
C PHE A 105 21.61 5.20 6.18
N THR A 106 21.64 5.57 4.89
CA THR A 106 21.93 6.96 4.48
C THR A 106 20.85 7.91 4.99
N VAL A 107 19.57 7.51 4.91
CA VAL A 107 18.43 8.31 5.39
C VAL A 107 18.46 8.43 6.92
N ALA A 108 18.69 7.30 7.60
CA ALA A 108 18.78 7.27 9.06
C ALA A 108 19.95 8.12 9.59
N GLU A 109 21.14 7.99 8.98
CA GLU A 109 22.33 8.76 9.36
C GLU A 109 22.14 10.25 9.11
N GLN A 110 21.53 10.64 7.99
CA GLN A 110 21.23 12.06 7.71
C GLN A 110 20.28 12.65 8.77
N ALA A 111 19.22 11.92 9.13
CA ALA A 111 18.29 12.35 10.17
C ALA A 111 18.99 12.46 11.54
N TYR A 112 19.83 11.48 11.90
CA TYR A 112 20.60 11.49 13.13
C TYR A 112 21.56 12.68 13.22
N ARG A 113 22.33 12.96 12.15
CA ARG A 113 23.24 14.11 12.09
C ARG A 113 22.50 15.44 12.16
N ASN A 114 21.32 15.54 11.54
CA ASN A 114 20.49 16.75 11.62
C ASN A 114 20.06 17.04 13.08
N VAL A 115 19.79 16.00 13.87
CA VAL A 115 19.47 16.14 15.30
C VAL A 115 20.72 16.51 16.12
N GLN A 116 21.86 15.88 15.85
CA GLN A 116 23.08 16.09 16.65
C GLN A 116 23.84 17.38 16.36
N CYS A 117 23.93 17.80 15.10
CA CYS A 117 24.81 18.89 14.68
C CYS A 117 24.21 20.28 14.90
N GLN A 118 22.95 20.38 15.34
CA GLN A 118 22.27 21.66 15.54
C GLN A 118 22.38 22.13 16.99
N LEU A 119 22.69 23.42 17.18
CA LEU A 119 22.68 24.06 18.50
C LEU A 119 21.34 23.92 19.22
N HIS A 120 20.25 23.80 18.46
CA HIS A 120 18.90 23.49 18.93
C HIS A 120 18.39 22.29 18.12
N PRO A 121 18.18 21.11 18.74
CA PRO A 121 17.73 19.93 18.02
C PRO A 121 16.38 20.17 17.33
N VAL A 122 16.31 19.96 16.02
CA VAL A 122 15.04 20.00 15.27
C VAL A 122 14.53 18.58 15.06
N ASN A 123 13.27 18.35 15.45
CA ASN A 123 12.58 17.09 15.23
C ASN A 123 12.63 16.68 13.75
N GLN A 124 13.06 15.45 13.48
CA GLN A 124 13.07 14.87 12.14
C GLN A 124 11.88 13.93 11.99
N SER A 125 11.38 13.81 10.76
CA SER A 125 10.37 12.81 10.41
C SER A 125 10.85 12.04 9.18
N ILE A 126 10.69 10.72 9.20
CA ILE A 126 10.96 9.85 8.05
C ILE A 126 9.60 9.35 7.56
N ILE A 127 9.25 9.67 6.32
CA ILE A 127 7.98 9.27 5.72
C ILE A 127 8.24 8.00 4.89
N VAL A 128 7.53 6.93 5.22
CA VAL A 128 7.57 5.66 4.48
C VAL A 128 6.21 5.45 3.83
N SER A 129 6.18 5.36 2.50
CA SER A 129 5.00 5.03 1.73
C SER A 129 5.22 3.71 0.98
N GLY A 130 4.19 2.87 0.95
CA GLY A 130 4.20 1.59 0.27
C GLY A 130 2.82 0.94 0.34
N GLU A 131 2.51 0.10 -0.65
CA GLU A 131 1.27 -0.67 -0.62
C GLU A 131 1.36 -1.74 0.48
N SER A 132 0.41 -1.71 1.42
CA SER A 132 0.37 -2.66 2.53
C SER A 132 -0.01 -4.05 2.03
N GLY A 133 0.79 -5.06 2.39
CA GLY A 133 0.43 -6.47 2.24
C GLY A 133 -0.66 -6.86 3.24
N ALA A 134 -1.91 -6.48 2.95
CA ALA A 134 -3.06 -6.53 3.86
C ALA A 134 -3.65 -7.93 4.12
N GLY A 135 -3.13 -9.00 3.50
CA GLY A 135 -3.74 -10.34 3.62
C GLY A 135 -3.29 -11.19 4.81
N LYS A 136 -2.42 -10.70 5.70
CA LYS A 136 -1.65 -11.54 6.64
C LYS A 136 -2.48 -12.37 7.63
N ILE A 137 -3.71 -11.96 7.90
CA ILE A 137 -4.57 -12.54 8.95
C ILE A 137 -5.28 -13.81 8.47
N PHE A 138 -5.62 -13.90 7.18
CA PHE A 138 -6.47 -14.99 6.67
C PHE A 138 -5.75 -16.35 6.58
N LYS A 139 -4.43 -16.36 6.34
CA LYS A 139 -3.63 -17.60 6.22
C LYS A 139 -3.06 -18.13 7.53
N GLY A 140 -2.82 -17.27 8.51
CA GLY A 140 -2.11 -17.68 9.74
C GLY A 140 -2.99 -18.21 10.87
N ALA A 141 -4.32 -18.14 10.73
CA ALA A 141 -5.25 -18.60 11.76
C ALA A 141 -5.27 -20.15 11.84
N SER A 142 -5.17 -20.69 13.05
CA SER A 142 -5.35 -22.13 13.32
C SER A 142 -6.79 -22.59 13.09
N ALA A 143 -7.03 -23.90 12.98
CA ALA A 143 -8.39 -24.45 12.79
C ALA A 143 -9.39 -23.98 13.87
N ASN A 144 -8.97 -23.98 15.14
CA ASN A 144 -9.82 -23.51 16.24
C ASN A 144 -10.15 -22.01 16.13
N GLU A 145 -9.19 -21.20 15.72
CA GLU A 145 -9.39 -19.76 15.52
C GLU A 145 -10.28 -19.48 14.30
N ARG A 146 -10.14 -20.29 13.24
CA ARG A 146 -10.99 -20.21 12.04
C ARG A 146 -12.45 -20.50 12.38
N ASP A 147 -12.70 -21.50 13.20
CA ASP A 147 -14.05 -21.79 13.71
C ASP A 147 -14.57 -20.66 14.62
N GLU A 148 -13.73 -20.15 15.52
CA GLU A 148 -14.11 -19.08 16.45
C GLU A 148 -14.40 -17.74 15.74
N TRP A 149 -13.68 -17.45 14.67
CA TRP A 149 -13.76 -16.19 13.93
C TRP A 149 -14.64 -16.29 12.68
N ASP A 150 -15.27 -17.45 12.45
CA ASP A 150 -16.09 -17.74 11.26
C ASP A 150 -15.32 -17.44 9.96
N LEU A 151 -14.11 -17.97 9.83
CA LEU A 151 -13.25 -17.82 8.65
C LEU A 151 -13.07 -19.18 7.97
N PRO A 152 -13.96 -19.61 7.06
CA PRO A 152 -13.80 -20.88 6.33
C PRO A 152 -12.54 -20.91 5.44
N GLU A 153 -11.96 -22.07 5.20
CA GLU A 153 -10.71 -22.19 4.40
C GLU A 153 -10.90 -21.75 2.96
N ASN A 154 -12.07 -22.08 2.39
CA ASN A 154 -12.42 -21.76 1.01
C ASN A 154 -13.26 -20.48 0.88
N ALA A 155 -13.29 -19.64 1.93
CA ALA A 155 -14.06 -18.40 1.91
C ALA A 155 -13.43 -17.39 0.94
N GLN A 156 -14.24 -16.84 0.05
CA GLN A 156 -13.86 -15.72 -0.80
C GLN A 156 -14.43 -14.43 -0.23
N PHE A 157 -13.56 -13.45 0.02
CA PHE A 157 -13.96 -12.13 0.53
C PHE A 157 -13.70 -11.05 -0.51
N SER A 158 -14.69 -10.22 -0.77
CA SER A 158 -14.65 -9.14 -1.76
C SER A 158 -13.56 -8.11 -1.46
N TRP A 159 -13.31 -7.86 -0.17
CA TRP A 159 -12.25 -6.96 0.30
C TRP A 159 -10.89 -7.66 0.48
N LEU A 160 -10.79 -8.94 0.15
CA LEU A 160 -9.55 -9.72 0.16
C LEU A 160 -9.43 -10.64 -1.07
N PRO A 161 -9.41 -10.09 -2.31
CA PRO A 161 -9.47 -10.88 -3.55
C PRO A 161 -8.17 -11.67 -3.85
N ASN A 162 -7.06 -11.37 -3.16
CA ASN A 162 -5.77 -12.04 -3.33
C ASN A 162 -5.34 -12.78 -2.05
N SER A 163 -6.30 -13.29 -1.26
CA SER A 163 -6.02 -14.04 -0.02
C SER A 163 -4.99 -15.17 -0.20
N ASP A 164 -4.90 -15.74 -1.40
CA ASP A 164 -4.00 -16.85 -1.72
C ASP A 164 -2.55 -16.44 -2.06
N LYS A 165 -2.25 -15.17 -2.32
CA LYS A 165 -0.91 -14.75 -2.77
C LYS A 165 0.04 -14.41 -1.62
N ASN A 166 1.16 -15.14 -1.57
CA ASN A 166 2.44 -14.83 -0.90
C ASN A 166 2.36 -14.23 0.51
N LEU A 167 1.80 -14.99 1.44
CA LEU A 167 1.85 -14.65 2.85
C LEU A 167 2.32 -15.86 3.64
N GLU A 168 3.49 -15.71 4.25
CA GLU A 168 4.09 -16.69 5.15
C GLU A 168 3.30 -16.75 6.45
N GLU A 169 2.98 -17.96 6.91
CA GLU A 169 2.26 -18.24 8.16
C GLU A 169 2.95 -17.58 9.37
N ASP A 170 4.28 -17.45 9.31
CA ASP A 170 5.13 -16.83 10.33
C ASP A 170 4.76 -15.37 10.64
N CYS A 171 4.25 -14.61 9.65
CA CYS A 171 3.89 -13.21 9.85
C CYS A 171 2.73 -13.02 10.83
N PHE A 172 1.77 -13.95 10.87
CA PHE A 172 0.62 -13.86 11.77
C PHE A 172 1.02 -14.13 13.22
N LYS A 173 1.83 -15.17 13.43
CA LYS A 173 2.37 -15.51 14.75
C LYS A 173 3.21 -14.37 15.31
N ILE A 174 4.10 -13.78 14.50
CA ILE A 174 4.89 -12.59 14.88
C ILE A 174 3.96 -11.45 15.33
N THR A 175 2.86 -11.22 14.61
CA THR A 175 1.90 -10.15 14.96
C THR A 175 1.23 -10.43 16.31
N LYS A 176 0.78 -11.68 16.56
CA LYS A 176 0.19 -12.08 17.85
C LYS A 176 1.18 -12.01 19.01
N ASP A 177 2.42 -12.42 18.78
CA ASP A 177 3.49 -12.34 19.78
C ASP A 177 3.79 -10.88 20.12
N ALA A 178 3.87 -10.00 19.12
CA ALA A 178 4.02 -8.56 19.32
C ALA A 178 2.84 -7.95 20.10
N MET A 179 1.60 -8.32 19.79
CA MET A 179 0.42 -7.89 20.56
C MET A 179 0.52 -8.30 22.03
N THR A 180 1.00 -9.52 22.30
CA THR A 180 1.23 -10.03 23.66
C THR A 180 2.29 -9.21 24.39
N HIS A 181 3.40 -8.88 23.73
CA HIS A 181 4.44 -8.01 24.29
C HIS A 181 3.96 -6.59 24.59
N LEU A 182 2.98 -6.09 23.84
CA LEU A 182 2.30 -4.81 24.08
C LEU A 182 1.22 -4.89 25.18
N GLY A 183 1.07 -6.04 25.84
CA GLY A 183 0.09 -6.24 26.92
C GLY A 183 -1.35 -6.46 26.43
N ILE A 184 -1.54 -6.77 25.15
CA ILE A 184 -2.85 -7.16 24.60
C ILE A 184 -3.01 -8.67 24.84
N ASP A 185 -3.84 -9.03 25.80
CA ASP A 185 -4.09 -10.42 26.17
C ASP A 185 -4.79 -11.22 25.05
N PRO A 186 -4.74 -12.56 25.07
CA PRO A 186 -5.33 -13.40 24.03
C PRO A 186 -6.83 -13.17 23.81
N SER A 187 -7.59 -12.79 24.85
CA SER A 187 -9.02 -12.50 24.69
C SER A 187 -9.23 -11.22 23.88
N LYS A 188 -8.45 -10.17 24.14
CA LYS A 188 -8.49 -8.95 23.34
C LYS A 188 -7.98 -9.17 21.92
N GLN A 189 -6.94 -9.97 21.73
CA GLN A 189 -6.48 -10.36 20.39
C GLN A 189 -7.60 -11.05 19.60
N SER A 190 -8.26 -12.05 20.20
CA SER A 190 -9.40 -12.75 19.58
C SER A 190 -10.54 -11.77 19.24
N ASN A 191 -10.84 -10.80 20.11
CA ASN A 191 -11.84 -9.77 19.79
C ASN A 191 -11.45 -8.90 18.58
N VAL A 192 -10.17 -8.51 18.45
CA VAL A 192 -9.69 -7.77 17.28
C VAL A 192 -9.89 -8.60 16.00
N PHE A 193 -9.52 -9.88 16.02
CA PHE A 193 -9.67 -10.76 14.86
C PHE A 193 -11.15 -11.05 14.52
N LYS A 194 -12.03 -11.16 15.52
CA LYS A 194 -13.49 -11.25 15.30
C LYS A 194 -14.03 -10.01 14.62
N ILE A 195 -13.60 -8.81 15.03
CA ILE A 195 -14.01 -7.57 14.38
C ILE A 195 -13.54 -7.55 12.93
N LEU A 196 -12.27 -7.86 12.67
CA LEU A 196 -11.72 -7.90 11.31
C LEU A 196 -12.41 -8.94 10.43
N SER A 197 -12.71 -10.14 10.93
CA SER A 197 -13.52 -11.13 10.24
C SER A 197 -14.93 -10.62 9.96
N GLY A 198 -15.57 -9.98 10.94
CA GLY A 198 -16.89 -9.37 10.78
C GLY A 198 -16.94 -8.34 9.65
N LEU A 199 -15.84 -7.58 9.46
CA LEU A 199 -15.68 -6.66 8.33
C LEU A 199 -15.53 -7.39 7.00
N LEU A 200 -14.75 -8.48 6.94
CA LEU A 200 -14.63 -9.29 5.72
C LEU A 200 -15.98 -9.85 5.27
N HIS A 201 -16.76 -10.40 6.20
CA HIS A 201 -18.14 -10.81 5.95
C HIS A 201 -19.01 -9.64 5.50
N LEU A 202 -18.90 -8.48 6.16
CA LEU A 202 -19.71 -7.31 5.83
C LEU A 202 -19.48 -6.91 4.37
N GLY A 203 -18.24 -6.97 3.88
CA GLY A 203 -17.90 -6.66 2.49
C GLY A 203 -18.55 -7.56 1.43
N ASN A 204 -19.01 -8.76 1.81
CA ASN A 204 -19.73 -9.67 0.94
C ASN A 204 -21.26 -9.48 0.97
N VAL A 205 -21.78 -8.67 1.89
CA VAL A 205 -23.21 -8.35 1.94
C VAL A 205 -23.57 -7.55 0.69
N SER A 206 -24.43 -8.13 -0.15
CA SER A 206 -24.82 -7.57 -1.44
C SER A 206 -26.32 -7.27 -1.46
N PHE A 207 -26.70 -6.10 -1.98
CA PHE A 207 -28.07 -5.61 -2.01
C PHE A 207 -28.65 -5.66 -3.43
N CYS A 208 -29.97 -5.79 -3.56
CA CYS A 208 -30.70 -5.57 -4.81
C CYS A 208 -31.65 -4.37 -4.69
N ASP A 209 -31.86 -3.69 -5.81
CA ASP A 209 -32.87 -2.64 -5.88
C ASP A 209 -34.27 -3.24 -5.72
N SER A 210 -35.13 -2.54 -5.00
CA SER A 210 -36.56 -2.83 -4.94
C SER A 210 -37.24 -2.33 -6.22
N LEU A 211 -38.30 -3.02 -6.65
CA LEU A 211 -39.14 -2.58 -7.78
C LEU A 211 -39.94 -1.31 -7.45
N ASP A 212 -40.12 -1.02 -6.16
CA ASP A 212 -40.84 0.13 -5.63
C ASP A 212 -39.90 0.93 -4.71
N GLU A 213 -39.70 2.21 -5.03
CA GLU A 213 -38.86 3.13 -4.25
C GLU A 213 -39.39 3.38 -2.82
N SER A 214 -40.64 3.00 -2.54
CA SER A 214 -41.23 3.02 -1.19
C SER A 214 -40.80 1.84 -0.32
N GLN A 215 -40.22 0.79 -0.92
CA GLN A 215 -39.76 -0.42 -0.24
C GLN A 215 -38.24 -0.41 -0.04
N PRO A 216 -37.74 -1.01 1.06
CA PRO A 216 -36.31 -1.16 1.31
C PRO A 216 -35.62 -2.05 0.27
N CYS A 217 -34.34 -1.76 0.02
CA CYS A 217 -33.46 -2.73 -0.61
C CYS A 217 -33.43 -4.03 0.22
N GLU A 218 -33.49 -5.15 -0.48
CA GLU A 218 -33.30 -6.46 0.12
C GLU A 218 -31.85 -6.90 -0.02
N VAL A 219 -31.39 -7.67 0.96
CA VAL A 219 -30.11 -8.39 0.87
C VAL A 219 -30.34 -9.62 0.01
N LEU A 220 -29.50 -9.80 -1.01
CA LEU A 220 -29.52 -10.97 -1.88
C LEU A 220 -29.41 -12.25 -1.05
N SER A 221 -30.04 -13.33 -1.50
CA SER A 221 -30.07 -14.61 -0.77
C SER A 221 -28.69 -15.14 -0.40
N ASN A 222 -27.69 -14.97 -1.28
CA ASN A 222 -26.30 -15.33 -1.03
C ASN A 222 -25.57 -14.38 -0.06
N GLY A 223 -26.07 -13.15 0.11
CA GLY A 223 -25.56 -12.14 1.04
C GLY A 223 -26.05 -12.29 2.48
N LYS A 224 -27.15 -13.02 2.71
CA LYS A 224 -27.79 -13.16 4.04
C LYS A 224 -26.91 -13.90 5.04
N VAL A 225 -26.16 -14.92 4.59
CA VAL A 225 -25.23 -15.65 5.46
C VAL A 225 -24.13 -14.72 5.98
N PHE A 226 -23.56 -13.89 5.12
CA PHE A 226 -22.53 -12.92 5.49
C PHE A 226 -23.06 -11.85 6.44
N LEU A 227 -24.31 -11.40 6.26
CA LEU A 227 -24.96 -10.47 7.18
C LEU A 227 -25.09 -11.06 8.58
N TYR A 228 -25.48 -12.34 8.68
CA TYR A 228 -25.60 -13.06 9.94
C TYR A 228 -24.24 -13.26 10.61
N SER A 229 -23.23 -13.67 9.84
CA SER A 229 -21.84 -13.78 10.32
C SER A 229 -21.32 -12.45 10.87
N THR A 230 -21.50 -11.34 10.14
CA THR A 230 -21.16 -9.99 10.62
C THR A 230 -21.88 -9.65 11.93
N SER A 231 -23.19 -9.89 12.00
CA SER A 231 -24.02 -9.64 13.19
C SER A 231 -23.50 -10.41 14.41
N ASN A 232 -23.17 -11.69 14.25
CA ASN A 232 -22.66 -12.55 15.29
C ASN A 232 -21.25 -12.17 15.77
N LEU A 233 -20.37 -11.79 14.85
CA LEU A 233 -18.99 -11.43 15.16
C LEU A 233 -18.89 -10.06 15.82
N LEU A 234 -19.65 -9.07 15.31
CA LEU A 234 -19.68 -7.71 15.87
C LEU A 234 -20.59 -7.58 17.09
N LYS A 235 -21.35 -8.63 17.42
CA LYS A 235 -22.35 -8.65 18.52
C LYS A 235 -23.40 -7.55 18.38
N ILE A 236 -23.87 -7.33 17.16
CA ILE A 236 -24.92 -6.37 16.83
C ILE A 236 -26.11 -7.17 16.32
N PRO A 237 -27.35 -6.95 16.80
CA PRO A 237 -28.51 -7.66 16.27
C PRO A 237 -28.70 -7.44 14.77
N THR A 238 -29.06 -8.49 14.04
CA THR A 238 -29.09 -8.50 12.57
C THR A 238 -30.07 -7.46 12.03
N GLU A 239 -31.23 -7.32 12.66
CA GLU A 239 -32.28 -6.36 12.32
C GLU A 239 -31.80 -4.92 12.49
N HIS A 240 -31.00 -4.64 13.52
CA HIS A 240 -30.43 -3.32 13.75
C HIS A 240 -29.35 -2.97 12.71
N LEU A 241 -28.51 -3.95 12.37
CA LEU A 241 -27.51 -3.77 11.32
C LEU A 241 -28.19 -3.52 9.97
N LEU A 242 -29.20 -4.32 9.62
CA LEU A 242 -29.97 -4.16 8.40
C LEU A 242 -30.68 -2.81 8.35
N ASP A 243 -31.30 -2.38 9.45
CA ASP A 243 -31.97 -1.08 9.55
C ASP A 243 -31.00 0.07 9.26
N ARG A 244 -29.78 0.02 9.79
CA ARG A 244 -28.75 1.05 9.57
C ARG A 244 -28.22 1.08 8.14
N LEU A 245 -28.12 -0.08 7.49
CA LEU A 245 -27.65 -0.20 6.11
C LEU A 245 -28.72 0.23 5.10
N CYS A 246 -29.99 -0.12 5.36
CA CYS A 246 -31.07 0.02 4.39
C CYS A 246 -31.99 1.23 4.61
N TYR A 247 -31.89 1.93 5.75
CA TYR A 247 -32.71 3.11 6.02
C TYR A 247 -31.88 4.34 6.37
N ARG A 248 -32.34 5.48 5.88
CA ARG A 248 -31.88 6.80 6.31
C ARG A 248 -32.90 7.45 7.22
N THR A 249 -32.41 8.01 8.32
CA THR A 249 -33.22 8.81 9.23
C THR A 249 -33.25 10.25 8.73
N ILE A 250 -34.45 10.78 8.52
CA ILE A 250 -34.69 12.17 8.14
C ILE A 250 -35.33 12.87 9.34
N ILE A 251 -34.71 13.94 9.79
CA ILE A 251 -35.24 14.79 10.86
C ILE A 251 -35.64 16.12 10.23
N ALA A 252 -36.93 16.42 10.22
CA ALA A 252 -37.48 17.67 9.68
C ALA A 252 -37.92 18.58 10.83
N GLY A 253 -37.04 19.49 11.24
CA GLY A 253 -37.33 20.46 12.31
C GLY A 253 -37.64 19.79 13.65
N LYS A 254 -38.78 20.15 14.27
CA LYS A 254 -39.24 19.57 15.57
C LYS A 254 -40.04 18.27 15.42
N GLN A 255 -40.17 17.71 14.22
CA GLN A 255 -40.95 16.50 13.99
C GLN A 255 -40.18 15.23 14.35
N GLN A 256 -40.91 14.14 14.59
CA GLN A 256 -40.33 12.83 14.85
C GLN A 256 -39.50 12.35 13.65
N ALA A 257 -38.43 11.62 13.95
CA ALA A 257 -37.51 11.07 12.98
C ALA A 257 -38.21 10.08 12.03
N LEU A 258 -38.24 10.39 10.73
CA LEU A 258 -38.82 9.54 9.69
C LEU A 258 -37.75 8.63 9.10
N LYS A 259 -38.07 7.34 8.89
CA LYS A 259 -37.20 6.40 8.18
C LYS A 259 -37.57 6.36 6.71
N LYS A 260 -36.60 6.63 5.84
CA LYS A 260 -36.75 6.49 4.39
C LYS A 260 -35.86 5.33 3.89
N PRO A 261 -36.39 4.39 3.10
CA PRO A 261 -35.62 3.38 2.38
C PRO A 261 -34.47 3.97 1.55
N CYS A 262 -33.33 3.29 1.57
CA CYS A 262 -32.17 3.59 0.74
C CYS A 262 -32.18 2.76 -0.56
N LYS A 263 -31.68 3.34 -1.65
CA LYS A 263 -31.43 2.61 -2.92
C LYS A 263 -30.16 1.76 -2.81
N LYS A 264 -29.96 0.80 -3.72
CA LYS A 264 -28.83 -0.14 -3.65
C LYS A 264 -27.48 0.57 -3.49
N ALA A 265 -27.21 1.56 -4.33
CA ALA A 265 -25.96 2.32 -4.27
C ALA A 265 -25.74 3.05 -2.93
N GLU A 266 -26.82 3.50 -2.28
CA GLU A 266 -26.73 4.12 -0.95
C GLU A 266 -26.46 3.06 0.13
N CYS A 267 -27.07 1.88 0.04
CA CYS A 267 -26.80 0.73 0.92
C CYS A 267 -25.33 0.27 0.82
N ASP A 268 -24.81 0.14 -0.41
CA ASP A 268 -23.41 -0.21 -0.67
C ASP A 268 -22.47 0.83 -0.05
N SER A 269 -22.73 2.11 -0.29
CA SER A 269 -21.93 3.22 0.28
C SER A 269 -21.96 3.22 1.81
N ARG A 270 -23.14 3.00 2.43
CA ARG A 270 -23.30 2.92 3.88
C ARG A 270 -22.53 1.75 4.50
N ARG A 271 -22.59 0.58 3.86
CA ARG A 271 -21.82 -0.61 4.25
C ARG A 271 -20.33 -0.31 4.28
N ASP A 272 -19.81 0.29 3.21
CA ASP A 272 -18.40 0.63 3.08
C ASP A 272 -17.98 1.71 4.09
N CYS A 273 -18.82 2.72 4.30
CA CYS A 273 -18.59 3.76 5.32
C CYS A 273 -18.59 3.20 6.73
N LEU A 274 -19.50 2.26 7.05
CA LEU A 274 -19.55 1.58 8.33
C LEU A 274 -18.27 0.79 8.55
N ALA A 275 -17.83 0.01 7.57
CA ALA A 275 -16.60 -0.77 7.66
C ALA A 275 -15.36 0.11 7.86
N LYS A 276 -15.22 1.19 7.09
CA LYS A 276 -14.15 2.19 7.28
C LYS A 276 -14.17 2.79 8.68
N SER A 277 -15.37 3.11 9.18
CA SER A 277 -15.56 3.71 10.51
C SER A 277 -15.24 2.76 11.67
N ILE A 278 -15.49 1.45 11.49
CA ILE A 278 -15.13 0.42 12.46
C ILE A 278 -13.62 0.19 12.42
N TYR A 279 -13.06 -0.02 11.21
CA TYR A 279 -11.63 -0.26 11.01
C TYR A 279 -10.78 0.89 11.59
N ALA A 280 -11.13 2.14 11.31
CA ALA A 280 -10.43 3.32 11.83
C ALA A 280 -10.45 3.47 13.35
N ARG A 281 -11.35 2.76 14.07
CA ARG A 281 -11.41 2.80 15.55
C ARG A 281 -10.60 1.68 16.19
N ILE A 282 -10.25 0.65 15.43
CA ILE A 282 -9.46 -0.50 15.91
C ILE A 282 -8.00 -0.43 15.45
N SER A 283 -7.70 0.39 14.44
CA SER A 283 -6.34 0.74 13.96
C SER A 283 -5.76 1.89 14.75
#